data_AF-A0A672RYQ4-F1
#
_entry.id   AF-A0A672RYQ4-F1
#
_cell.length_a   1.000
_cell.length_b   1.000
_cell.length_c   1.000
_cell.angle_alpha   90.00
_cell.angle_beta   90.00
_cell.angle_gamma   90.00
#
_symmetry.space_group_name_H-M   'P 1'
#
loop_
_entity.id
_entity.type
_entity.pdbx_description
1 polymer ?
#
loop_
_entity_poly.entity_id
_entity_poly.type
_entity_poly.pdbx_seq_one_letter_code
_entity_poly.pdbx_strand_id
1 'polypeptide(L)'
;MGNGTHCQDIDEVGEDNDGIGDQCDEDADGDGIKNVEDNCRLVSNKDQQNSDTDSFGDACDNCPTVPNIDQKDTDNNGEGDACDDDIDGDGIQNVLDNCPKVPNPMQTDRDRDGVGDACDSCPEINNPMQTDVDNDLVGDVCDTNQDTDGDGHQNTRDNCPDIPNSSQLDSDNDGIGDDCDDDDDNDGVPDNHAINGIGPDNCRLISNPNQKDSDSNGVGDVCENDFDNDAVMDLIDVCPESAEVTLTDFRAYQTVILDPEGDAQIDPNWVVLNQGMEIVQTMNSDPGLAVGYTAFNGVDFEGTFHVNTVTDDDYAGFIFGYQDSSSFYVVMWKQTEQTYWQSIPFRAMAEPGLQLKAVKSRTGPGEFLRNALWHTGDTDGEVKLLWKDPRNVGWQDKTSYRWQLSHRPQVGYIRVKLYEGTEMVADSNVVIDTTMRGGRLGVFCFSQENIIWSNLRYRCNDTVPEDFSTHRKQVLMYIKV
;
A
#
# COMPACT_ATOMS: atom_id res chain seq x y z
N MET A 1 -22.38 -13.48 32.01
CA MET A 1 -21.22 -13.56 32.93
C MET A 1 -20.26 -14.57 32.31
N GLY A 2 -19.22 -14.20 31.59
CA GLY A 2 -18.69 -12.88 31.24
C GLY A 2 -18.52 -12.73 29.72
N ASN A 3 -18.57 -11.48 29.25
CA ASN A 3 -18.03 -11.06 27.97
C ASN A 3 -16.50 -11.16 28.09
N GLY A 4 -15.88 -12.05 27.32
CA GLY A 4 -14.43 -12.01 27.11
C GLY A 4 -14.15 -10.87 26.15
N THR A 5 -13.72 -9.74 26.70
CA THR A 5 -13.13 -8.62 25.97
C THR A 5 -11.80 -9.05 25.36
N HIS A 6 -11.59 -8.65 24.10
CA HIS A 6 -10.53 -9.07 23.19
C HIS A 6 -9.09 -8.78 23.64
N CYS A 7 -8.87 -8.16 24.81
CA CYS A 7 -7.54 -7.78 25.31
C CYS A 7 -6.63 -8.94 25.74
N GLN A 8 -7.12 -10.19 25.79
CA GLN A 8 -6.31 -11.34 26.21
C GLN A 8 -5.79 -12.19 25.05
N ASP A 9 -6.20 -11.90 23.82
CA ASP A 9 -5.93 -12.71 22.62
C ASP A 9 -5.20 -11.90 21.51
N ILE A 10 -4.68 -10.72 21.82
CA ILE A 10 -3.81 -9.95 20.94
C ILE A 10 -2.37 -10.21 21.42
N ASP A 11 -1.50 -10.69 20.53
CA ASP A 11 -0.07 -10.90 20.78
C ASP A 11 0.71 -9.57 20.94
N GLU A 12 0.07 -8.52 21.45
CA GLU A 12 0.67 -7.22 21.72
C GLU A 12 1.04 -7.14 23.20
N VAL A 13 2.34 -7.01 23.46
CA VAL A 13 2.87 -6.66 24.78
C VAL A 13 2.48 -5.20 25.03
N GLY A 14 1.60 -4.94 26.00
CA GLY A 14 1.34 -3.57 26.44
C GLY A 14 2.58 -2.93 27.05
N GLU A 15 2.74 -1.62 26.87
CA GLU A 15 3.95 -0.88 27.23
C GLU A 15 4.29 -1.03 28.73
N ASP A 16 3.27 -0.99 29.60
CA ASP A 16 3.44 -1.14 31.05
C ASP A 16 3.55 -2.61 31.53
N ASN A 17 3.38 -3.57 30.61
CA ASN A 17 3.39 -5.02 30.83
C ASN A 17 2.41 -5.51 31.92
N ASP A 18 1.26 -4.87 32.10
CA ASP A 18 0.23 -5.29 33.05
C ASP A 18 -0.60 -6.50 32.58
N GLY A 19 -0.46 -6.88 31.31
CA GLY A 19 -1.17 -7.97 30.65
C GLY A 19 -2.45 -7.55 29.91
N ILE A 20 -2.65 -6.25 29.71
CA ILE A 20 -3.63 -5.62 28.81
C ILE A 20 -2.84 -4.99 27.64
N GLY A 21 -3.37 -5.07 26.42
CA GLY A 21 -2.73 -4.42 25.27
C GLY A 21 -3.06 -2.93 25.19
N ASP A 22 -2.13 -2.10 24.71
CA ASP A 22 -2.21 -0.62 24.70
C ASP A 22 -3.51 -0.07 24.09
N GLN A 23 -4.02 -0.74 23.05
CA GLN A 23 -5.23 -0.31 22.35
C GLN A 23 -6.50 -0.38 23.23
N CYS A 24 -6.49 -1.20 24.27
CA CYS A 24 -7.63 -1.40 25.16
C CYS A 24 -7.32 -1.16 26.65
N ASP A 25 -6.13 -0.66 26.95
CA ASP A 25 -5.79 -0.13 28.26
C ASP A 25 -6.41 1.27 28.49
N GLU A 26 -6.84 1.55 29.72
CA GLU A 26 -7.26 2.90 30.13
C GLU A 26 -6.06 3.82 30.47
N ASP A 27 -4.89 3.24 30.74
CA ASP A 27 -3.64 3.86 31.21
C ASP A 27 -2.45 3.04 30.66
N ALA A 28 -2.18 3.19 29.36
CA ALA A 28 -1.36 2.24 28.59
C ALA A 28 0.10 2.17 29.02
N ASP A 29 0.63 3.24 29.60
CA ASP A 29 2.01 3.31 30.12
C ASP A 29 2.11 3.18 31.65
N GLY A 30 0.97 3.00 32.33
CA GLY A 30 0.87 2.78 33.76
C GLY A 30 1.36 3.96 34.61
N ASP A 31 1.36 5.17 34.06
CA ASP A 31 1.84 6.35 34.77
C ASP A 31 0.81 6.94 35.74
N GLY A 32 -0.43 6.46 35.68
CA GLY A 32 -1.54 6.87 36.54
C GLY A 32 -2.37 8.03 36.00
N ILE A 33 -2.09 8.47 34.76
CA ILE A 33 -2.88 9.42 33.98
C ILE A 33 -3.63 8.61 32.93
N LYS A 34 -4.92 8.88 32.78
CA LYS A 34 -5.73 8.14 31.79
C LYS A 34 -5.31 8.56 30.39
N ASN A 35 -5.32 7.62 29.44
CA ASN A 35 -5.01 7.87 28.02
C ASN A 35 -5.72 9.08 27.39
N VAL A 36 -6.91 9.46 27.88
CA VAL A 36 -7.69 10.62 27.38
C VAL A 36 -7.24 11.97 27.93
N GLU A 37 -6.48 11.97 29.02
CA GLU A 37 -5.92 13.13 29.71
C GLU A 37 -4.39 13.18 29.59
N ASP A 38 -3.79 12.16 28.99
CA ASP A 38 -2.35 11.96 28.88
C ASP A 38 -1.83 12.42 27.51
N ASN A 39 -0.90 13.37 27.54
CA ASN A 39 -0.23 13.87 26.33
C ASN A 39 0.96 13.00 25.87
N CYS A 40 1.30 11.92 26.58
CA CYS A 40 2.24 10.90 26.14
C CYS A 40 1.74 9.50 26.48
N ARG A 41 0.62 9.11 25.87
CA ARG A 41 -0.10 7.84 26.10
C ARG A 41 0.75 6.57 26.25
N LEU A 42 1.91 6.50 25.59
CA LEU A 42 2.79 5.33 25.59
C LEU A 42 4.14 5.59 26.30
N VAL A 43 4.31 6.73 26.98
CA VAL A 43 5.58 7.10 27.63
C VAL A 43 5.29 7.83 28.94
N SER A 44 5.50 7.11 30.04
CA SER A 44 5.17 7.60 31.39
C SER A 44 5.73 8.99 31.69
N ASN A 45 4.84 9.97 31.87
CA ASN A 45 5.19 11.38 32.07
C ASN A 45 4.22 12.09 33.04
N LYS A 46 4.24 11.67 34.30
CA LYS A 46 3.39 12.22 35.39
C LYS A 46 3.37 13.75 35.55
N ASP A 47 4.37 14.46 35.05
CA ASP A 47 4.42 15.93 35.10
C ASP A 47 3.62 16.62 33.98
N GLN A 48 3.28 15.88 32.91
CA GLN A 48 2.55 16.33 31.73
C GLN A 48 3.14 17.61 31.14
N GLN A 49 4.46 17.75 31.23
CA GLN A 49 5.14 18.91 30.65
C GLN A 49 4.97 18.89 29.13
N ASN A 50 4.61 20.04 28.58
CA ASN A 50 4.47 20.24 27.14
C ASN A 50 4.85 21.71 26.87
N SER A 51 6.05 21.91 26.33
CA SER A 51 6.74 23.19 26.26
C SER A 51 6.28 24.05 25.09
N ASP A 52 5.79 23.45 24.01
CA ASP A 52 5.35 24.13 22.80
C ASP A 52 3.84 24.09 22.56
N THR A 53 3.12 23.36 23.42
CA THR A 53 1.67 23.23 23.54
C THR A 53 0.99 22.50 22.40
N ASP A 54 1.71 21.61 21.72
CA ASP A 54 1.13 20.74 20.70
C ASP A 54 0.41 19.52 21.35
N SER A 55 0.12 18.45 20.59
CA SER A 55 -0.62 17.29 21.12
C SER A 55 0.25 16.30 21.91
N PHE A 56 1.56 16.41 21.84
CA PHE A 56 2.54 15.52 22.44
C PHE A 56 3.22 16.21 23.64
N GLY A 57 3.47 15.47 24.72
CA GLY A 57 4.24 15.98 25.85
C GLY A 57 5.74 15.88 25.61
N ASP A 58 6.55 16.69 26.31
CA ASP A 58 8.02 16.75 26.20
C ASP A 58 8.70 15.36 26.35
N ALA A 59 8.02 14.38 26.96
CA ALA A 59 8.54 13.03 27.19
C ALA A 59 8.49 12.11 25.96
N CYS A 60 7.58 12.37 25.03
CA CYS A 60 7.34 11.58 23.82
C CYS A 60 7.39 12.41 22.54
N ASP A 61 7.62 13.72 22.67
CA ASP A 61 7.75 14.66 21.56
C ASP A 61 9.19 14.61 21.01
N ASN A 62 9.33 14.26 19.73
CA ASN A 62 10.63 14.27 19.04
C ASN A 62 11.11 15.67 18.66
N CYS A 63 10.29 16.71 18.87
CA CYS A 63 10.68 18.12 18.81
C CYS A 63 10.11 18.94 19.97
N PRO A 64 10.58 18.75 21.22
CA PRO A 64 9.96 19.29 22.46
C PRO A 64 9.75 20.81 22.57
N THR A 65 10.21 21.60 21.60
CA THR A 65 10.08 23.07 21.61
C THR A 65 9.51 23.65 20.32
N VAL A 66 9.12 22.79 19.36
CA VAL A 66 8.65 23.16 18.04
C VAL A 66 7.43 22.30 17.70
N PRO A 67 6.21 22.88 17.63
CA PRO A 67 4.99 22.10 17.44
C PRO A 67 5.02 21.26 16.17
N ASN A 68 4.82 19.95 16.30
CA ASN A 68 4.84 18.98 15.19
C ASN A 68 3.92 17.78 15.50
N ILE A 69 2.62 17.99 15.34
CA ILE A 69 1.56 17.01 15.63
C ILE A 69 1.70 15.70 14.80
N ASP A 70 2.39 15.73 13.67
CA ASP A 70 2.66 14.54 12.86
C ASP A 70 3.83 13.70 13.38
N GLN A 71 4.65 14.25 14.29
CA GLN A 71 5.82 13.60 14.89
C GLN A 71 6.72 12.93 13.85
N LYS A 72 6.78 13.51 12.64
CA LYS A 72 7.52 12.91 11.53
C LYS A 72 9.02 12.97 11.79
N ASP A 73 9.70 11.86 11.56
CA ASP A 73 11.15 11.67 11.70
C ASP A 73 11.61 10.81 10.52
N THR A 74 12.17 11.47 9.50
CA THR A 74 12.45 10.85 8.19
C THR A 74 13.61 9.86 8.25
N ASP A 75 14.66 10.15 9.01
CA ASP A 75 15.84 9.29 9.13
C ASP A 75 15.78 8.35 10.36
N ASN A 76 14.74 8.48 11.19
CA ASN A 76 14.48 7.71 12.41
C ASN A 76 15.61 7.85 13.44
N ASN A 77 16.25 9.02 13.51
CA ASN A 77 17.32 9.29 14.47
C ASN A 77 16.80 9.68 15.88
N GLY A 78 15.48 9.93 16.01
CA GLY A 78 14.80 10.33 17.24
C GLY A 78 14.60 11.84 17.40
N GLU A 79 15.09 12.66 16.47
CA GLU A 79 14.83 14.10 16.33
C GLU A 79 13.83 14.29 15.18
N GLY A 80 12.74 15.02 15.42
CA GLY A 80 11.72 15.17 14.39
C GLY A 80 12.14 16.12 13.26
N ASP A 81 11.56 15.94 12.07
CA ASP A 81 11.76 16.77 10.88
C ASP A 81 11.58 18.28 11.17
N ALA A 82 10.74 18.63 12.14
CA ALA A 82 10.42 20.01 12.47
C ALA A 82 11.57 20.76 13.17
N CYS A 83 12.49 20.01 13.79
CA CYS A 83 13.61 20.55 14.55
C CYS A 83 14.98 20.04 14.09
N ASP A 84 15.03 19.03 13.21
CA ASP A 84 16.26 18.54 12.60
C ASP A 84 16.74 19.44 11.43
N ASP A 85 18.04 19.72 11.41
CA ASP A 85 18.73 20.54 10.39
C ASP A 85 19.23 19.70 9.18
N ASP A 86 19.11 18.37 9.25
CA ASP A 86 19.53 17.34 8.28
C ASP A 86 18.53 16.17 8.32
N ILE A 87 17.29 16.42 7.86
CA ILE A 87 16.14 15.54 8.15
C ILE A 87 16.27 14.14 7.53
N ASP A 88 17.12 13.95 6.52
CA ASP A 88 17.34 12.64 5.91
C ASP A 88 18.68 11.98 6.31
N GLY A 89 19.48 12.65 7.13
CA GLY A 89 20.69 12.10 7.73
C GLY A 89 21.81 11.78 6.75
N ASP A 90 21.81 12.40 5.56
CA ASP A 90 22.79 12.14 4.51
C ASP A 90 24.12 12.89 4.72
N GLY A 91 24.13 13.83 5.68
CA GLY A 91 25.27 14.66 6.07
C GLY A 91 25.31 16.03 5.40
N ILE A 92 24.28 16.41 4.64
CA ILE A 92 24.09 17.71 4.01
C ILE A 92 22.93 18.43 4.71
N GLN A 93 23.17 19.67 5.16
CA GLN A 93 22.11 20.44 5.83
C GLN A 93 20.94 20.73 4.88
N ASN A 94 19.71 20.68 5.38
CA ASN A 94 18.45 20.93 4.65
C ASN A 94 18.49 22.14 3.69
N VAL A 95 19.19 23.21 4.06
CA VAL A 95 19.28 24.46 3.27
C VAL A 95 20.29 24.42 2.13
N LEU A 96 21.18 23.42 2.13
CA LEU A 96 22.19 23.16 1.09
C LEU A 96 21.86 21.93 0.26
N ASP A 97 20.90 21.14 0.72
CA ASP A 97 20.48 19.88 0.13
C ASP A 97 19.53 20.11 -1.07
N ASN A 98 19.81 19.48 -2.21
CA ASN A 98 18.91 19.47 -3.36
C ASN A 98 17.83 18.37 -3.31
N CYS A 99 17.89 17.47 -2.32
CA CYS A 99 16.87 16.50 -1.95
C CYS A 99 16.72 16.39 -0.43
N PRO A 100 16.22 17.43 0.27
CA PRO A 100 16.25 17.46 1.74
C PRO A 100 15.55 16.29 2.46
N LYS A 101 14.80 15.43 1.78
CA LYS A 101 14.01 14.34 2.38
C LYS A 101 14.46 12.96 1.91
N VAL A 102 15.46 12.88 1.03
CA VAL A 102 15.87 11.65 0.36
C VAL A 102 17.39 11.60 0.36
N PRO A 103 18.01 10.67 1.13
CA PRO A 103 19.44 10.68 1.31
C PRO A 103 20.19 10.60 -0.01
N ASN A 104 20.94 11.63 -0.36
CA ASN A 104 21.69 11.68 -1.60
C ASN A 104 23.06 12.38 -1.42
N PRO A 105 24.02 11.75 -0.69
CA PRO A 105 25.28 12.41 -0.32
C PRO A 105 26.15 12.91 -1.49
N MET A 106 25.86 12.42 -2.69
CA MET A 106 26.52 12.81 -3.94
C MET A 106 25.95 14.10 -4.56
N GLN A 107 24.75 14.54 -4.17
CA GLN A 107 24.07 15.75 -4.61
C GLN A 107 24.06 15.90 -6.15
N THR A 108 23.85 14.78 -6.85
CA THR A 108 23.79 14.76 -8.32
C THR A 108 22.54 15.50 -8.77
N ASP A 109 22.69 16.35 -9.80
CA ASP A 109 21.62 17.13 -10.43
C ASP A 109 21.98 17.23 -11.93
N ARG A 110 21.46 16.27 -12.71
CA ARG A 110 21.81 16.08 -14.13
C ARG A 110 21.29 17.21 -15.01
N ASP A 111 20.06 17.64 -14.78
CA ASP A 111 19.35 18.58 -15.64
C ASP A 111 19.45 20.05 -15.17
N ARG A 112 19.97 20.26 -13.95
CA ARG A 112 20.26 21.55 -13.31
C ARG A 112 19.02 22.37 -13.02
N ASP A 113 17.95 21.72 -12.61
CA ASP A 113 16.72 22.36 -12.18
C ASP A 113 16.74 22.79 -10.69
N GLY A 114 17.71 22.28 -9.93
CA GLY A 114 17.91 22.55 -8.52
C GLY A 114 17.33 21.49 -7.58
N VAL A 115 16.71 20.45 -8.13
CA VAL A 115 16.25 19.23 -7.46
C VAL A 115 17.25 18.12 -7.78
N GLY A 116 17.63 17.33 -6.78
CA GLY A 116 18.61 16.26 -6.99
C GLY A 116 17.99 15.03 -7.67
N ASP A 117 18.79 14.30 -8.44
CA ASP A 117 18.34 13.11 -9.18
C ASP A 117 17.64 12.06 -8.30
N ALA A 118 17.95 12.01 -7.00
CA ALA A 118 17.38 11.04 -6.06
C ALA A 118 15.91 11.33 -5.69
N CYS A 119 15.48 12.58 -5.82
CA CYS A 119 14.13 13.04 -5.48
C CYS A 119 13.46 13.80 -6.64
N ASP A 120 14.10 13.83 -7.80
CA ASP A 120 13.57 14.46 -9.00
C ASP A 120 12.64 13.49 -9.74
N SER A 121 11.38 13.90 -9.91
CA SER A 121 10.37 13.17 -10.67
C SER A 121 10.64 13.14 -12.17
N CYS A 122 11.53 14.00 -12.69
CA CYS A 122 12.02 14.03 -14.07
C CYS A 122 13.55 14.28 -14.18
N PRO A 123 14.42 13.34 -13.77
CA PRO A 123 15.89 13.52 -13.64
C PRO A 123 16.68 13.94 -14.89
N GLU A 124 16.01 14.00 -16.05
CA GLU A 124 16.58 14.34 -17.35
C GLU A 124 15.97 15.62 -17.96
N ILE A 125 14.92 16.20 -17.34
CA ILE A 125 14.16 17.31 -17.93
C ILE A 125 13.77 18.35 -16.86
N ASN A 126 14.41 19.52 -16.98
CA ASN A 126 14.25 20.63 -16.04
C ASN A 126 12.81 20.94 -15.63
N ASN A 127 12.46 20.64 -14.39
CA ASN A 127 11.13 20.79 -13.80
C ASN A 127 11.19 21.25 -12.32
N PRO A 128 11.72 22.44 -12.00
CA PRO A 128 11.99 22.85 -10.60
C PRO A 128 10.77 22.89 -9.67
N MET A 129 9.56 22.81 -10.23
CA MET A 129 8.30 22.83 -9.48
C MET A 129 7.84 21.43 -9.06
N GLN A 130 8.41 20.36 -9.63
CA GLN A 130 8.11 18.97 -9.30
C GLN A 130 6.60 18.69 -9.22
N THR A 131 5.83 19.25 -10.16
CA THR A 131 4.39 19.02 -10.20
C THR A 131 4.10 17.63 -10.74
N ASP A 132 3.20 16.92 -10.06
CA ASP A 132 2.74 15.57 -10.35
C ASP A 132 1.23 15.55 -10.07
N VAL A 133 0.43 15.77 -11.12
CA VAL A 133 -1.03 15.97 -11.00
C VAL A 133 -1.78 14.67 -10.71
N ASP A 134 -1.33 13.55 -11.28
CA ASP A 134 -1.96 12.24 -11.12
C ASP A 134 -1.27 11.35 -10.10
N ASN A 135 -0.24 11.83 -9.40
CA ASN A 135 0.39 11.19 -8.24
C ASN A 135 1.03 9.83 -8.57
N ASP A 136 1.57 9.66 -9.77
CA ASP A 136 2.22 8.43 -10.24
C ASP A 136 3.75 8.42 -10.01
N LEU A 137 4.30 9.49 -9.40
CA LEU A 137 5.73 9.73 -9.17
C LEU A 137 6.52 10.11 -10.44
N VAL A 138 5.84 10.38 -11.55
CA VAL A 138 6.38 10.91 -12.80
C VAL A 138 5.93 12.37 -12.92
N GLY A 139 6.89 13.31 -12.98
CA GLY A 139 6.54 14.72 -13.04
C GLY A 139 5.84 15.09 -14.35
N ASP A 140 4.90 16.04 -14.30
CA ASP A 140 4.05 16.45 -15.44
C ASP A 140 4.83 16.77 -16.73
N VAL A 141 6.09 17.19 -16.60
CA VAL A 141 6.96 17.58 -17.72
C VAL A 141 7.45 16.38 -18.52
N CYS A 142 7.65 15.24 -17.85
CA CYS A 142 8.13 13.99 -18.44
C CYS A 142 7.06 12.89 -18.47
N ASP A 143 5.92 13.12 -17.85
CA ASP A 143 4.75 12.25 -17.93
C ASP A 143 4.13 12.32 -19.33
N THR A 144 4.07 11.15 -19.96
CA THR A 144 3.51 10.94 -21.29
C THR A 144 2.17 10.22 -21.24
N ASN A 145 1.81 9.64 -20.09
CA ASN A 145 0.62 8.84 -19.88
C ASN A 145 0.46 7.69 -20.93
N GLN A 146 1.57 7.31 -21.56
CA GLN A 146 1.65 6.29 -22.60
C GLN A 146 2.21 5.01 -22.00
N ASP A 147 1.30 4.15 -21.58
CA ASP A 147 1.55 2.81 -21.07
C ASP A 147 0.85 1.82 -22.03
N THR A 148 1.64 1.03 -22.77
CA THR A 148 1.13 0.17 -23.84
C THR A 148 0.52 -1.11 -23.31
N ASP A 149 1.12 -1.68 -22.26
CA ASP A 149 0.74 -3.00 -21.75
C ASP A 149 -0.20 -2.92 -20.53
N GLY A 150 -0.31 -1.74 -19.92
CA GLY A 150 -1.26 -1.35 -18.90
C GLY A 150 -0.79 -1.64 -17.47
N ASP A 151 0.51 -1.78 -17.23
CA ASP A 151 1.08 -2.17 -15.94
C ASP A 151 1.32 -1.00 -14.96
N GLY A 152 1.23 0.24 -15.45
CA GLY A 152 1.40 1.46 -14.67
C GLY A 152 2.73 2.19 -14.89
N HIS A 153 3.64 1.63 -15.67
CA HIS A 153 4.87 2.29 -16.09
C HIS A 153 4.72 2.82 -17.51
N GLN A 154 5.04 4.10 -17.70
CA GLN A 154 5.03 4.65 -19.05
C GLN A 154 6.15 4.00 -19.90
N ASN A 155 5.89 3.79 -21.19
CA ASN A 155 6.81 3.11 -22.13
C ASN A 155 8.26 3.62 -22.14
N THR A 156 8.50 4.86 -21.69
CA THR A 156 9.84 5.47 -21.66
C THR A 156 10.62 5.20 -20.37
N ARG A 157 9.96 4.62 -19.36
CA ARG A 157 10.48 4.26 -18.04
C ARG A 157 10.24 2.79 -17.69
N ASP A 158 9.69 2.04 -18.63
CA ASP A 158 9.37 0.64 -18.48
C ASP A 158 10.51 -0.21 -19.05
N ASN A 159 11.07 -1.11 -18.24
CA ASN A 159 12.11 -2.05 -18.65
C ASN A 159 11.57 -3.24 -19.47
N CYS A 160 10.25 -3.41 -19.55
CA CYS A 160 9.55 -4.35 -20.44
C CYS A 160 8.29 -3.76 -21.12
N PRO A 161 8.42 -2.76 -22.03
CA PRO A 161 7.30 -1.95 -22.58
C PRO A 161 6.11 -2.65 -23.24
N ASP A 162 6.18 -3.96 -23.46
CA ASP A 162 5.16 -4.78 -24.13
C ASP A 162 4.65 -5.94 -23.22
N ILE A 163 5.22 -6.15 -22.03
CA ILE A 163 4.93 -7.25 -21.11
C ILE A 163 4.70 -6.70 -19.70
N PRO A 164 3.47 -6.79 -19.16
CA PRO A 164 3.15 -6.17 -17.89
C PRO A 164 4.01 -6.68 -16.74
N ASN A 165 4.75 -5.78 -16.11
CA ASN A 165 5.68 -6.09 -15.02
C ASN A 165 5.81 -4.89 -14.05
N SER A 166 4.70 -4.49 -13.42
CA SER A 166 4.64 -3.40 -12.45
C SER A 166 5.73 -3.39 -11.37
N SER A 167 6.31 -4.54 -10.99
CA SER A 167 7.43 -4.63 -10.05
C SER A 167 8.77 -4.18 -10.62
N GLN A 168 8.93 -4.14 -11.95
CA GLN A 168 10.14 -3.71 -12.68
C GLN A 168 11.43 -4.38 -12.20
N LEU A 169 11.35 -5.66 -11.81
CA LEU A 169 12.54 -6.43 -11.42
C LEU A 169 13.51 -6.53 -12.60
N ASP A 170 14.80 -6.36 -12.30
CA ASP A 170 15.95 -6.38 -13.21
C ASP A 170 17.15 -6.93 -12.41
N SER A 171 17.18 -8.26 -12.28
CA SER A 171 18.03 -8.97 -11.33
C SER A 171 19.53 -8.82 -11.62
N ASP A 172 19.91 -8.65 -12.88
CA ASP A 172 21.30 -8.42 -13.30
C ASP A 172 21.66 -6.95 -13.56
N ASN A 173 20.67 -6.05 -13.52
CA ASN A 173 20.79 -4.61 -13.74
C ASN A 173 21.33 -4.24 -15.13
N ASP A 174 20.96 -4.99 -16.17
CA ASP A 174 21.33 -4.68 -17.55
C ASP A 174 20.34 -3.74 -18.27
N GLY A 175 19.19 -3.47 -17.64
CA GLY A 175 18.13 -2.58 -18.11
C GLY A 175 17.00 -3.28 -18.87
N ILE A 176 17.02 -4.60 -18.98
CA ILE A 176 15.91 -5.44 -19.44
C ILE A 176 15.25 -6.04 -18.18
N GLY A 177 13.93 -5.97 -18.08
CA GLY A 177 13.25 -6.54 -16.90
C GLY A 177 13.11 -8.06 -16.97
N ASP A 178 13.10 -8.72 -15.81
CA ASP A 178 13.06 -10.19 -15.66
C ASP A 178 11.87 -10.82 -16.41
N ASP A 179 10.71 -10.14 -16.47
CA ASP A 179 9.52 -10.66 -17.17
C ASP A 179 9.66 -10.70 -18.71
N CYS A 180 10.66 -10.00 -19.25
CA CYS A 180 10.97 -9.95 -20.68
C CYS A 180 12.42 -10.32 -21.03
N ASP A 181 13.21 -10.73 -20.04
CA ASP A 181 14.53 -11.35 -20.23
C ASP A 181 14.41 -12.87 -20.41
N ASP A 182 15.40 -13.47 -21.07
CA ASP A 182 15.56 -14.93 -21.20
C ASP A 182 16.74 -15.45 -20.30
N ASP A 183 17.48 -14.57 -19.62
CA ASP A 183 18.69 -14.83 -18.79
C ASP A 183 18.82 -13.81 -17.63
N ASP A 184 17.92 -13.89 -16.62
CA ASP A 184 17.72 -12.88 -15.55
C ASP A 184 18.97 -12.54 -14.70
N ASP A 185 19.98 -13.42 -14.65
CA ASP A 185 21.21 -13.25 -13.87
C ASP A 185 22.48 -13.09 -14.73
N ASN A 186 22.30 -13.02 -16.05
CA ASN A 186 23.33 -12.86 -17.07
C ASN A 186 24.51 -13.86 -16.94
N ASP A 187 24.26 -15.07 -16.44
CA ASP A 187 25.29 -16.10 -16.26
C ASP A 187 25.57 -16.92 -17.53
N GLY A 188 24.70 -16.78 -18.54
CA GLY A 188 24.75 -17.45 -19.83
C GLY A 188 23.94 -18.75 -19.90
N VAL A 189 23.12 -19.05 -18.91
CA VAL A 189 22.19 -20.17 -18.85
C VAL A 189 20.74 -19.64 -18.92
N PRO A 190 19.97 -19.96 -19.98
CA PRO A 190 18.62 -19.39 -20.09
C PRO A 190 17.64 -19.95 -19.06
N ASP A 191 16.74 -19.11 -18.55
CA ASP A 191 15.87 -19.42 -17.39
C ASP A 191 14.97 -20.62 -17.66
N ASN A 192 14.12 -20.49 -18.66
CA ASN A 192 12.94 -21.35 -18.80
C ASN A 192 13.19 -22.52 -19.76
N HIS A 193 14.17 -22.41 -20.66
CA HIS A 193 14.30 -23.29 -21.81
C HIS A 193 15.75 -23.63 -22.15
N ALA A 194 15.99 -24.91 -22.45
CA ALA A 194 17.31 -25.34 -22.89
C ALA A 194 17.63 -24.86 -24.33
N ILE A 195 18.67 -24.04 -24.49
CA ILE A 195 19.20 -23.60 -25.79
C ILE A 195 20.55 -24.27 -26.03
N ASN A 196 20.66 -25.04 -27.12
CA ASN A 196 21.88 -25.78 -27.49
C ASN A 196 22.42 -26.73 -26.39
N GLY A 197 21.57 -27.17 -25.47
CA GLY A 197 21.93 -28.07 -24.36
C GLY A 197 22.46 -27.36 -23.10
N ILE A 198 22.27 -26.04 -23.02
CA ILE A 198 22.49 -25.20 -21.84
C ILE A 198 21.09 -24.78 -21.34
N GLY A 199 20.85 -24.85 -20.03
CA GLY A 199 19.55 -24.57 -19.41
C GLY A 199 18.60 -25.77 -19.32
N PRO A 200 17.42 -25.62 -18.70
CA PRO A 200 16.96 -24.41 -17.99
C PRO A 200 17.83 -24.08 -16.77
N ASP A 201 17.82 -22.83 -16.35
CA ASP A 201 18.51 -22.38 -15.13
C ASP A 201 17.84 -22.98 -13.88
N ASN A 202 18.65 -23.49 -12.94
CA ASN A 202 18.18 -23.98 -11.65
C ASN A 202 18.32 -22.95 -10.50
N CYS A 203 18.89 -21.78 -10.74
CA CYS A 203 18.94 -20.61 -9.88
C CYS A 203 18.79 -19.31 -10.68
N ARG A 204 17.57 -19.08 -11.21
CA ARG A 204 17.24 -17.99 -12.14
C ARG A 204 17.82 -16.61 -11.78
N LEU A 205 17.88 -16.25 -10.50
CA LEU A 205 18.26 -14.90 -10.04
C LEU A 205 19.69 -14.85 -9.47
N ILE A 206 20.44 -15.97 -9.48
CA ILE A 206 21.75 -16.06 -8.84
C ILE A 206 22.74 -16.78 -9.75
N SER A 207 23.65 -15.97 -10.33
CA SER A 207 24.67 -16.42 -11.25
C SER A 207 25.38 -17.69 -10.80
N ASN A 208 25.14 -18.79 -11.51
CA ASN A 208 25.69 -20.09 -11.21
C ASN A 208 26.01 -20.94 -12.47
N PRO A 209 26.96 -20.54 -13.36
CA PRO A 209 27.13 -21.14 -14.70
C PRO A 209 27.46 -22.64 -14.73
N ASN A 210 27.75 -23.24 -13.58
CA ASN A 210 28.02 -24.67 -13.42
C ASN A 210 26.76 -25.50 -13.10
N GLN A 211 25.61 -24.86 -12.81
CA GLN A 211 24.31 -25.47 -12.58
C GLN A 211 24.38 -26.63 -11.57
N LYS A 212 25.16 -26.43 -10.50
CA LYS A 212 25.43 -27.47 -9.50
C LYS A 212 24.21 -27.65 -8.60
N ASP A 213 23.59 -28.82 -8.74
CA ASP A 213 22.50 -29.32 -7.90
C ASP A 213 22.91 -30.69 -7.35
N SER A 214 23.22 -30.74 -6.06
CA SER A 214 23.78 -31.92 -5.39
C SER A 214 22.74 -32.98 -5.03
N ASP A 215 21.49 -32.60 -4.84
CA ASP A 215 20.41 -33.50 -4.43
C ASP A 215 19.42 -33.84 -5.58
N SER A 216 19.59 -33.18 -6.73
CA SER A 216 18.82 -33.33 -7.96
C SER A 216 17.34 -32.99 -7.80
N ASN A 217 17.02 -32.00 -6.96
CA ASN A 217 15.66 -31.54 -6.74
C ASN A 217 15.17 -30.52 -7.79
N GLY A 218 16.07 -30.00 -8.63
CA GLY A 218 15.78 -29.03 -9.69
C GLY A 218 16.04 -27.58 -9.31
N VAL A 219 16.43 -27.31 -8.06
CA VAL A 219 16.93 -26.03 -7.54
C VAL A 219 18.44 -26.16 -7.37
N GLY A 220 19.21 -25.14 -7.73
CA GLY A 220 20.66 -25.18 -7.60
C GLY A 220 21.13 -24.96 -6.17
N ASP A 221 22.28 -25.55 -5.81
CA ASP A 221 22.83 -25.53 -4.46
C ASP A 221 23.03 -24.09 -3.90
N VAL A 222 23.20 -23.09 -4.78
CA VAL A 222 23.47 -21.71 -4.39
C VAL A 222 22.22 -20.92 -3.99
N CYS A 223 21.05 -21.31 -4.50
CA CYS A 223 19.75 -20.64 -4.29
C CYS A 223 18.77 -21.51 -3.49
N GLU A 224 19.25 -22.59 -2.89
CA GLU A 224 18.42 -23.67 -2.30
C GLU A 224 17.45 -23.23 -1.19
N ASN A 225 17.73 -22.14 -0.47
CA ASN A 225 16.88 -21.67 0.65
C ASN A 225 16.62 -20.16 0.62
N ASP A 226 17.14 -19.49 -0.40
CA ASP A 226 17.19 -18.04 -0.56
C ASP A 226 17.37 -17.82 -2.06
N PHE A 227 16.24 -17.74 -2.77
CA PHE A 227 16.20 -17.83 -4.22
C PHE A 227 16.64 -16.54 -4.93
N ASP A 228 16.43 -15.39 -4.30
CA ASP A 228 16.81 -14.05 -4.80
C ASP A 228 18.03 -13.44 -4.10
N ASN A 229 18.62 -14.14 -3.11
CA ASN A 229 19.83 -13.76 -2.40
C ASN A 229 19.71 -12.43 -1.64
N ASP A 230 18.54 -12.18 -1.05
CA ASP A 230 18.25 -11.02 -0.22
C ASP A 230 18.56 -11.22 1.29
N ALA A 231 19.09 -12.40 1.63
CA ALA A 231 19.42 -12.87 2.97
C ALA A 231 18.20 -13.22 3.85
N VAL A 232 17.01 -13.34 3.27
CA VAL A 232 15.79 -13.84 3.88
C VAL A 232 15.45 -15.19 3.27
N MET A 233 15.08 -16.15 4.11
CA MET A 233 14.81 -17.51 3.61
C MET A 233 13.43 -17.57 2.94
N ASP A 234 13.30 -18.29 1.83
CA ASP A 234 12.05 -18.43 1.04
C ASP A 234 10.80 -18.77 1.88
N LEU A 235 10.98 -19.46 3.01
CA LEU A 235 9.90 -19.87 3.89
C LEU A 235 9.25 -18.69 4.63
N ILE A 236 10.03 -17.67 4.94
CA ILE A 236 9.61 -16.49 5.70
C ILE A 236 9.58 -15.22 4.84
N ASP A 237 10.16 -15.28 3.65
CA ASP A 237 10.09 -14.21 2.67
C ASP A 237 8.68 -14.11 2.04
N VAL A 238 8.21 -12.88 1.94
CA VAL A 238 6.94 -12.55 1.30
C VAL A 238 7.03 -12.56 -0.22
N CYS A 239 8.22 -12.35 -0.79
CA CYS A 239 8.46 -12.35 -2.22
C CYS A 239 9.79 -13.05 -2.56
N PRO A 240 9.88 -14.40 -2.46
CA PRO A 240 11.12 -15.17 -2.70
C PRO A 240 11.73 -15.08 -4.10
N GLU A 241 11.18 -14.27 -4.99
CA GLU A 241 11.68 -14.06 -6.34
C GLU A 241 11.91 -12.55 -6.57
N SER A 242 12.19 -11.79 -5.51
CA SER A 242 12.37 -10.34 -5.54
C SER A 242 13.32 -9.90 -4.43
N ALA A 243 14.57 -9.64 -4.80
CA ALA A 243 15.60 -9.26 -3.84
C ALA A 243 15.35 -7.92 -3.10
N GLU A 244 14.34 -7.17 -3.54
CA GLU A 244 13.96 -5.87 -2.96
C GLU A 244 12.88 -5.99 -1.88
N VAL A 245 12.14 -7.11 -1.80
CA VAL A 245 10.90 -7.22 -1.01
C VAL A 245 10.90 -8.41 -0.05
N THR A 246 11.53 -8.22 1.10
CA THR A 246 11.72 -9.26 2.13
C THR A 246 10.52 -9.50 3.06
N LEU A 247 9.74 -8.45 3.37
CA LEU A 247 8.67 -8.48 4.36
C LEU A 247 7.56 -7.47 4.05
N THR A 248 6.41 -7.61 4.73
CA THR A 248 5.34 -6.61 4.63
C THR A 248 5.70 -5.33 5.38
N ASP A 249 5.87 -4.22 4.66
CA ASP A 249 6.27 -2.94 5.23
C ASP A 249 5.54 -1.77 4.58
N PHE A 250 4.73 -1.07 5.36
CA PHE A 250 4.09 0.20 4.97
C PHE A 250 4.64 1.42 5.73
N ARG A 251 5.83 1.34 6.34
CA ARG A 251 6.45 2.51 7.00
C ARG A 251 6.75 3.64 6.02
N ALA A 252 7.21 3.29 4.82
CA ALA A 252 7.31 4.21 3.71
C ALA A 252 6.04 4.11 2.85
N TYR A 253 5.29 5.21 2.74
CA TYR A 253 4.09 5.28 1.94
C TYR A 253 3.91 6.67 1.34
N GLN A 254 3.20 6.72 0.21
CA GLN A 254 2.70 7.92 -0.42
C GLN A 254 1.30 8.23 0.11
N THR A 255 1.08 9.45 0.59
CA THR A 255 -0.27 9.96 0.87
C THR A 255 -0.86 10.56 -0.40
N VAL A 256 -2.03 10.09 -0.81
CA VAL A 256 -2.74 10.62 -1.99
C VAL A 256 -4.08 11.20 -1.56
N ILE A 257 -4.31 12.47 -1.89
CA ILE A 257 -5.55 13.18 -1.59
C ILE A 257 -6.46 13.14 -2.82
N LEU A 258 -7.68 12.61 -2.67
CA LEU A 258 -8.60 12.37 -3.79
C LEU A 258 -9.61 13.50 -4.01
N ASP A 259 -9.67 14.50 -3.12
CA ASP A 259 -10.44 15.74 -3.29
C ASP A 259 -9.67 16.97 -2.80
N PRO A 260 -8.57 17.37 -3.47
CA PRO A 260 -7.74 18.51 -3.03
C PRO A 260 -8.47 19.87 -3.09
N GLU A 261 -9.62 19.95 -3.76
CA GLU A 261 -10.45 21.15 -3.87
C GLU A 261 -11.64 21.15 -2.87
N GLY A 262 -11.74 20.14 -2.01
CA GLY A 262 -12.86 19.88 -1.11
C GLY A 262 -13.11 20.93 -0.03
N ASP A 263 -14.36 20.98 0.45
CA ASP A 263 -14.79 21.87 1.53
C ASP A 263 -14.42 21.32 2.93
N ALA A 264 -14.16 20.02 3.05
CA ALA A 264 -13.83 19.34 4.29
C ALA A 264 -12.30 19.17 4.41
N GLN A 265 -11.57 20.30 4.41
CA GLN A 265 -10.09 20.45 4.31
C GLN A 265 -9.21 19.73 5.37
N ILE A 266 -9.69 18.66 5.98
CA ILE A 266 -8.95 17.84 6.91
C ILE A 266 -8.40 16.66 6.12
N ASP A 267 -7.09 16.65 5.91
CA ASP A 267 -6.39 15.52 5.33
C ASP A 267 -6.40 14.32 6.30
N PRO A 268 -6.35 13.07 5.78
CA PRO A 268 -6.16 11.92 6.63
C PRO A 268 -4.87 12.01 7.43
N ASN A 269 -4.92 11.68 8.71
CA ASN A 269 -3.74 11.47 9.54
C ASN A 269 -3.49 9.96 9.65
N TRP A 270 -2.37 9.50 9.10
CA TRP A 270 -1.96 8.10 9.09
C TRP A 270 -0.89 7.87 10.15
N VAL A 271 -1.07 6.85 10.98
CA VAL A 271 -0.08 6.40 11.96
C VAL A 271 0.29 4.96 11.63
N VAL A 272 1.56 4.71 11.39
CA VAL A 272 2.07 3.36 11.08
C VAL A 272 2.64 2.73 12.33
N LEU A 273 2.15 1.53 12.65
CA LEU A 273 2.52 0.74 13.82
C LEU A 273 3.01 -0.65 13.38
N ASN A 274 3.44 -1.45 14.35
CA ASN A 274 3.85 -2.84 14.14
C ASN A 274 4.83 -3.01 12.95
N GLN A 275 5.85 -2.14 12.88
CA GLN A 275 6.90 -2.16 11.85
C GLN A 275 6.35 -2.14 10.41
N GLY A 276 5.26 -1.41 10.16
CA GLY A 276 4.67 -1.32 8.81
C GLY A 276 3.54 -2.32 8.56
N MET A 277 3.20 -3.18 9.52
CA MET A 277 2.11 -4.16 9.40
C MET A 277 0.79 -3.69 10.03
N GLU A 278 0.74 -2.47 10.57
CA GLU A 278 -0.49 -1.85 11.06
C GLU A 278 -0.54 -0.38 10.66
N ILE A 279 -1.70 0.07 10.20
CA ILE A 279 -1.97 1.48 9.90
C ILE A 279 -3.23 1.89 10.67
N VAL A 280 -3.18 3.05 11.29
CA VAL A 280 -4.32 3.69 11.96
C VAL A 280 -4.60 5.03 11.29
N GLN A 281 -5.87 5.32 11.03
CA GLN A 281 -6.32 6.63 10.57
C GLN A 281 -7.23 7.25 11.63
N THR A 282 -6.94 8.49 12.02
CA THR A 282 -7.52 9.11 13.23
C THR A 282 -8.54 10.21 12.96
N MET A 283 -8.63 10.72 11.72
CA MET A 283 -9.39 11.92 11.41
C MET A 283 -10.67 11.60 10.62
N ASN A 284 -11.74 12.35 10.88
CA ASN A 284 -12.83 12.38 9.91
C ASN A 284 -12.42 13.28 8.73
N SER A 285 -11.87 12.67 7.68
CA SER A 285 -11.13 13.35 6.62
C SER A 285 -11.79 13.27 5.25
N ASP A 286 -11.30 14.11 4.34
CA ASP A 286 -11.47 13.96 2.89
C ASP A 286 -11.02 12.55 2.41
N PRO A 287 -11.47 12.10 1.23
CA PRO A 287 -11.08 10.80 0.70
C PRO A 287 -9.57 10.78 0.43
N GLY A 288 -8.89 9.77 0.96
CA GLY A 288 -7.45 9.66 0.81
C GLY A 288 -6.94 8.24 0.88
N LEU A 289 -5.70 8.09 0.43
CA LEU A 289 -4.97 6.83 0.35
C LEU A 289 -3.65 6.95 1.10
N ALA A 290 -3.25 5.87 1.77
CA ALA A 290 -1.86 5.62 2.09
C ALA A 290 -1.40 4.43 1.24
N VAL A 291 -0.48 4.68 0.30
CA VAL A 291 -0.05 3.72 -0.73
C VAL A 291 1.40 3.34 -0.48
N GLY A 292 1.68 2.06 -0.23
CA GLY A 292 3.06 1.57 -0.15
C GLY A 292 3.80 1.76 -1.47
N TYR A 293 5.13 1.87 -1.43
CA TYR A 293 5.92 2.08 -2.66
C TYR A 293 6.12 0.82 -3.49
N THR A 294 6.12 -0.36 -2.86
CA THR A 294 6.28 -1.64 -3.56
C THR A 294 5.10 -1.92 -4.50
N ALA A 295 5.42 -2.26 -5.75
CA ALA A 295 4.47 -2.63 -6.79
C ALA A 295 4.51 -4.15 -7.07
N PHE A 296 3.40 -4.71 -7.55
CA PHE A 296 3.25 -6.15 -7.70
C PHE A 296 2.60 -6.54 -9.03
N ASN A 297 3.10 -7.62 -9.65
CA ASN A 297 2.55 -8.22 -10.87
C ASN A 297 1.43 -9.22 -10.55
N GLY A 298 1.52 -9.89 -9.40
CA GLY A 298 0.51 -10.80 -8.86
C GLY A 298 0.66 -10.88 -7.35
N VAL A 299 -0.45 -10.74 -6.63
CA VAL A 299 -0.39 -10.54 -5.18
C VAL A 299 -1.55 -11.18 -4.45
N ASP A 300 -1.24 -11.76 -3.29
CA ASP A 300 -2.23 -12.02 -2.25
C ASP A 300 -2.04 -10.98 -1.14
N PHE A 301 -3.11 -10.26 -0.78
CA PHE A 301 -3.06 -9.20 0.23
C PHE A 301 -4.17 -9.41 1.25
N GLU A 302 -3.81 -9.46 2.53
CA GLU A 302 -4.75 -9.66 3.61
C GLU A 302 -4.45 -8.74 4.79
N GLY A 303 -5.47 -8.51 5.60
CA GLY A 303 -5.38 -7.66 6.76
C GLY A 303 -6.67 -7.69 7.56
N THR A 304 -6.63 -7.09 8.74
CA THR A 304 -7.78 -7.00 9.63
C THR A 304 -8.28 -5.57 9.65
N PHE A 305 -9.53 -5.39 9.29
CA PHE A 305 -10.26 -4.14 9.32
C PHE A 305 -11.01 -4.01 10.65
N HIS A 306 -10.85 -2.88 11.32
CA HIS A 306 -11.57 -2.56 12.56
C HIS A 306 -11.83 -1.06 12.65
N VAL A 307 -13.05 -0.65 13.01
CA VAL A 307 -13.38 0.75 13.32
C VAL A 307 -13.55 0.88 14.82
N ASN A 308 -12.59 1.51 15.52
CA ASN A 308 -12.54 1.55 16.98
C ASN A 308 -13.39 2.69 17.59
N THR A 309 -14.50 3.03 16.94
CA THR A 309 -15.44 4.01 17.44
C THR A 309 -16.87 3.55 17.22
N VAL A 310 -17.80 4.28 17.83
CA VAL A 310 -19.25 4.20 17.60
C VAL A 310 -19.77 5.47 16.91
N THR A 311 -18.85 6.36 16.54
CA THR A 311 -19.11 7.61 15.82
C THR A 311 -18.88 7.41 14.33
N ASP A 312 -19.68 8.11 13.56
CA ASP A 312 -19.71 8.02 12.10
C ASP A 312 -20.13 6.64 11.56
N ASP A 313 -20.40 6.56 10.26
CA ASP A 313 -20.89 5.35 9.60
C ASP A 313 -20.42 5.20 8.15
N ASP A 314 -19.28 5.83 7.85
CA ASP A 314 -18.77 6.14 6.53
C ASP A 314 -17.81 5.07 5.97
N TYR A 315 -17.02 5.42 4.96
CA TYR A 315 -16.27 4.46 4.16
C TYR A 315 -14.86 4.23 4.70
N ALA A 316 -14.50 2.96 4.74
CA ALA A 316 -13.13 2.50 4.89
C ALA A 316 -12.88 1.31 3.97
N GLY A 317 -11.61 1.03 3.69
CA GLY A 317 -11.27 0.03 2.68
C GLY A 317 -9.78 -0.11 2.45
N PHE A 318 -9.44 -0.78 1.36
CA PHE A 318 -8.07 -0.92 0.87
C PHE A 318 -8.05 -0.84 -0.65
N ILE A 319 -6.88 -0.52 -1.19
CA ILE A 319 -6.64 -0.44 -2.63
C ILE A 319 -5.62 -1.49 -3.07
N PHE A 320 -5.64 -1.79 -4.36
CA PHE A 320 -4.65 -2.62 -5.01
C PHE A 320 -4.55 -2.27 -6.49
N GLY A 321 -3.43 -2.62 -7.11
CA GLY A 321 -3.15 -2.25 -8.49
C GLY A 321 -3.20 -0.74 -8.70
N TYR A 322 -2.68 0.01 -7.71
CA TYR A 322 -2.54 1.46 -7.81
C TYR A 322 -1.39 1.77 -8.75
N GLN A 323 -1.69 2.52 -9.80
CA GLN A 323 -0.71 3.03 -10.77
C GLN A 323 -0.57 4.54 -10.57
N ASP A 324 -1.72 5.22 -10.60
CA ASP A 324 -1.87 6.65 -10.40
C ASP A 324 -3.20 6.94 -9.64
N SER A 325 -3.41 8.17 -9.20
CA SER A 325 -4.60 8.63 -8.47
C SER A 325 -5.90 8.60 -9.28
N SER A 326 -5.82 8.29 -10.58
CA SER A 326 -6.94 8.04 -11.48
C SER A 326 -7.09 6.56 -11.82
N SER A 327 -6.13 5.69 -11.48
CA SER A 327 -6.04 4.30 -11.95
C SER A 327 -5.70 3.35 -10.80
N PHE A 328 -6.74 2.79 -10.16
CA PHE A 328 -6.57 1.83 -9.07
C PHE A 328 -7.85 1.02 -8.83
N TYR A 329 -7.71 -0.16 -8.23
CA TYR A 329 -8.87 -0.88 -7.69
C TYR A 329 -9.06 -0.50 -6.23
N VAL A 330 -10.32 -0.42 -5.79
CA VAL A 330 -10.67 -0.16 -4.40
C VAL A 330 -11.72 -1.14 -3.91
N VAL A 331 -11.46 -1.70 -2.74
CA VAL A 331 -12.45 -2.41 -1.93
C VAL A 331 -12.87 -1.48 -0.81
N MET A 332 -14.14 -1.11 -0.77
CA MET A 332 -14.66 -0.15 0.21
C MET A 332 -15.94 -0.66 0.88
N TRP A 333 -16.14 -0.29 2.13
CA TRP A 333 -17.27 -0.74 2.93
C TRP A 333 -17.84 0.39 3.78
N LYS A 334 -19.14 0.64 3.63
CA LYS A 334 -19.90 1.60 4.44
C LYS A 334 -20.84 0.89 5.42
N GLN A 335 -21.07 1.49 6.59
CA GLN A 335 -21.97 0.94 7.61
C GLN A 335 -23.45 1.16 7.27
N THR A 336 -23.85 2.38 6.91
CA THR A 336 -25.26 2.71 6.61
C THR A 336 -25.46 3.27 5.19
N GLU A 337 -26.72 3.47 4.80
CA GLU A 337 -27.07 4.13 3.53
C GLU A 337 -27.06 5.65 3.71
N GLN A 338 -26.38 6.38 2.81
CA GLN A 338 -26.30 7.84 2.87
C GLN A 338 -26.14 8.47 1.49
N THR A 339 -26.90 9.55 1.24
CA THR A 339 -26.62 10.45 0.12
C THR A 339 -25.50 11.39 0.52
N TYR A 340 -24.46 11.53 -0.31
CA TYR A 340 -23.39 12.50 -0.07
C TYR A 340 -23.96 13.92 0.03
N TRP A 341 -23.45 14.71 0.97
CA TRP A 341 -24.03 16.03 1.26
C TRP A 341 -23.82 17.03 0.11
N GLN A 342 -22.72 16.92 -0.64
CA GLN A 342 -22.51 17.68 -1.87
C GLN A 342 -23.21 16.97 -3.05
N SER A 343 -24.16 17.69 -3.65
CA SER A 343 -24.94 17.21 -4.80
C SER A 343 -24.34 17.59 -6.16
N ILE A 344 -23.21 18.29 -6.14
CA ILE A 344 -22.40 18.70 -7.29
C ILE A 344 -21.12 17.87 -7.23
N PRO A 345 -20.63 17.35 -8.37
CA PRO A 345 -21.14 17.51 -9.73
C PRO A 345 -22.39 16.68 -10.03
N PHE A 346 -22.68 15.65 -9.24
CA PHE A 346 -23.92 14.88 -9.32
C PHE A 346 -24.30 14.31 -7.95
N ARG A 347 -25.55 13.86 -7.82
CA ARG A 347 -26.04 13.30 -6.57
C ARG A 347 -25.51 11.87 -6.39
N ALA A 348 -24.52 11.70 -5.51
CA ALA A 348 -24.00 10.41 -5.13
C ALA A 348 -24.81 9.78 -3.97
N MET A 349 -25.13 8.49 -4.11
CA MET A 349 -25.83 7.71 -3.09
C MET A 349 -25.01 6.46 -2.77
N ALA A 350 -24.68 6.29 -1.49
CA ALA A 350 -23.95 5.14 -0.98
C ALA A 350 -24.94 4.17 -0.32
N GLU A 351 -24.83 2.90 -0.67
CA GLU A 351 -25.48 1.79 0.02
C GLU A 351 -24.46 1.08 0.93
N PRO A 352 -24.92 0.45 2.03
CA PRO A 352 -24.04 -0.36 2.87
C PRO A 352 -23.56 -1.62 2.13
N GLY A 353 -22.59 -2.31 2.71
CA GLY A 353 -22.05 -3.54 2.14
C GLY A 353 -20.74 -3.34 1.38
N LEU A 354 -19.98 -4.43 1.30
CA LEU A 354 -18.67 -4.44 0.67
C LEU A 354 -18.81 -4.23 -0.84
N GLN A 355 -18.02 -3.32 -1.39
CA GLN A 355 -18.01 -2.97 -2.81
C GLN A 355 -16.58 -3.13 -3.33
N LEU A 356 -16.45 -3.71 -4.52
CA LEU A 356 -15.21 -3.74 -5.30
C LEU A 356 -15.42 -2.87 -6.54
N LYS A 357 -14.57 -1.85 -6.71
CA LYS A 357 -14.65 -0.91 -7.82
C LYS A 357 -13.31 -0.83 -8.56
N ALA A 358 -13.39 -0.55 -9.86
CA ALA A 358 -12.26 -0.10 -10.66
C ALA A 358 -12.37 1.42 -10.86
N VAL A 359 -11.33 2.14 -10.50
CA VAL A 359 -11.18 3.57 -10.76
C VAL A 359 -10.33 3.71 -12.01
N LYS A 360 -10.88 4.35 -13.05
CA LYS A 360 -10.16 4.78 -14.24
C LYS A 360 -10.71 6.14 -14.63
N SER A 361 -10.32 7.14 -13.84
CA SER A 361 -10.85 8.49 -13.89
C SER A 361 -10.29 9.26 -15.09
N ARG A 362 -11.15 10.07 -15.71
CA ARG A 362 -10.75 11.04 -16.74
C ARG A 362 -10.45 12.41 -16.17
N THR A 363 -10.91 12.69 -14.97
CA THR A 363 -10.77 13.99 -14.32
C THR A 363 -9.68 14.00 -13.26
N GLY A 364 -9.36 12.83 -12.69
CA GLY A 364 -8.44 12.68 -11.58
C GLY A 364 -9.05 13.13 -10.26
N PRO A 365 -8.20 13.32 -9.23
CA PRO A 365 -8.61 13.86 -7.94
C PRO A 365 -9.45 15.13 -8.04
N GLY A 366 -10.55 15.17 -7.29
CA GLY A 366 -11.49 16.29 -7.26
C GLY A 366 -12.96 15.86 -7.17
N GLU A 367 -13.86 16.82 -7.37
CA GLU A 367 -15.28 16.65 -7.04
C GLU A 367 -15.98 15.50 -7.79
N PHE A 368 -15.56 15.22 -9.04
CA PHE A 368 -16.15 14.15 -9.87
C PHE A 368 -15.77 12.77 -9.34
N LEU A 369 -14.46 12.51 -9.17
CA LEU A 369 -13.96 11.26 -8.64
C LEU A 369 -14.46 11.03 -7.21
N ARG A 370 -14.46 12.06 -6.36
CA ARG A 370 -15.03 12.01 -5.01
C ARG A 370 -16.47 11.51 -4.99
N ASN A 371 -17.36 12.14 -5.77
CA ASN A 371 -18.76 11.74 -5.80
C ASN A 371 -18.93 10.33 -6.42
N ALA A 372 -18.08 9.96 -7.39
CA ALA A 372 -18.08 8.63 -7.99
C ALA A 372 -17.65 7.53 -7.01
N LEU A 373 -16.62 7.80 -6.20
CA LEU A 373 -16.17 6.91 -5.13
C LEU A 373 -17.25 6.70 -4.09
N TRP A 374 -17.95 7.77 -3.67
CA TRP A 374 -19.06 7.67 -2.73
C TRP A 374 -20.24 6.84 -3.30
N HIS A 375 -20.56 7.05 -4.58
CA HIS A 375 -21.73 6.45 -5.21
C HIS A 375 -21.62 4.93 -5.36
N THR A 376 -22.64 4.20 -4.92
CA THR A 376 -22.79 2.78 -5.22
C THR A 376 -23.33 2.59 -6.64
N GLY A 377 -22.42 2.34 -7.58
CA GLY A 377 -22.77 2.09 -8.98
C GLY A 377 -21.66 2.52 -9.93
N ASP A 378 -21.96 2.46 -11.21
CA ASP A 378 -21.08 2.97 -12.26
C ASP A 378 -21.25 4.50 -12.38
N THR A 379 -20.13 5.19 -12.57
CA THR A 379 -20.07 6.61 -12.95
C THR A 379 -19.22 6.71 -14.21
N ASP A 380 -19.85 7.04 -15.34
CA ASP A 380 -19.23 7.04 -16.67
C ASP A 380 -17.94 7.88 -16.72
N GLY A 381 -16.82 7.22 -17.03
CA GLY A 381 -15.50 7.87 -17.14
C GLY A 381 -14.82 8.16 -15.81
N GLU A 382 -15.35 7.65 -14.70
CA GLU A 382 -14.78 7.81 -13.36
C GLU A 382 -14.54 6.45 -12.68
N VAL A 383 -15.63 5.75 -12.33
CA VAL A 383 -15.58 4.56 -11.47
C VAL A 383 -16.58 3.52 -11.97
N LYS A 384 -16.20 2.25 -11.95
CA LYS A 384 -17.03 1.11 -12.32
C LYS A 384 -17.19 0.15 -11.14
N LEU A 385 -18.42 -0.21 -10.80
CA LEU A 385 -18.71 -1.19 -9.75
C LEU A 385 -18.58 -2.61 -10.31
N LEU A 386 -17.50 -3.32 -9.93
CA LEU A 386 -17.24 -4.67 -10.41
C LEU A 386 -18.05 -5.72 -9.65
N TRP A 387 -18.18 -5.52 -8.34
CA TRP A 387 -18.93 -6.41 -7.47
C TRP A 387 -19.45 -5.66 -6.24
N LYS A 388 -20.59 -6.12 -5.72
CA LYS A 388 -21.17 -5.67 -4.45
C LYS A 388 -21.73 -6.85 -3.68
N ASP A 389 -21.53 -6.85 -2.38
CA ASP A 389 -22.11 -7.86 -1.49
C ASP A 389 -23.65 -7.87 -1.59
N PRO A 390 -24.26 -8.98 -2.06
CA PRO A 390 -25.71 -9.07 -2.22
C PRO A 390 -26.47 -9.04 -0.89
N ARG A 391 -25.79 -9.25 0.24
CA ARG A 391 -26.40 -9.16 1.57
C ARG A 391 -26.72 -7.72 1.96
N ASN A 392 -25.98 -6.75 1.39
CA ASN A 392 -26.16 -5.32 1.68
C ASN A 392 -26.05 -4.99 3.18
N VAL A 393 -25.06 -5.58 3.86
CA VAL A 393 -24.84 -5.43 5.30
C VAL A 393 -23.58 -4.61 5.53
N GLY A 394 -23.69 -3.51 6.26
CA GLY A 394 -22.56 -2.69 6.65
C GLY A 394 -21.72 -3.33 7.76
N TRP A 395 -20.54 -2.76 8.01
CA TRP A 395 -19.70 -3.16 9.13
C TRP A 395 -20.35 -2.78 10.47
N GLN A 396 -20.00 -3.51 11.53
CA GLN A 396 -20.46 -3.21 12.89
C GLN A 396 -19.39 -2.46 13.68
N ASP A 397 -19.80 -1.53 14.54
CA ASP A 397 -18.91 -0.79 15.43
C ASP A 397 -18.02 -1.74 16.23
N LYS A 398 -16.75 -1.37 16.38
CA LYS A 398 -15.77 -2.11 17.21
C LYS A 398 -15.74 -3.61 16.93
N THR A 399 -15.94 -3.99 15.67
CA THR A 399 -15.94 -5.37 15.22
C THR A 399 -14.82 -5.57 14.21
N SER A 400 -14.03 -6.62 14.41
CA SER A 400 -12.90 -6.95 13.56
C SER A 400 -13.31 -7.88 12.42
N TYR A 401 -12.88 -7.54 11.22
CA TYR A 401 -13.11 -8.34 10.01
C TYR A 401 -11.79 -8.61 9.31
N ARG A 402 -11.51 -9.84 8.90
CA ARG A 402 -10.31 -10.15 8.11
C ARG A 402 -10.66 -10.19 6.62
N TRP A 403 -9.97 -9.43 5.79
CA TRP A 403 -10.09 -9.55 4.33
C TRP A 403 -8.98 -10.43 3.76
N GLN A 404 -9.25 -11.03 2.61
CA GLN A 404 -8.25 -11.69 1.77
C GLN A 404 -8.52 -11.32 0.32
N LEU A 405 -7.54 -10.68 -0.31
CA LEU A 405 -7.48 -10.38 -1.72
C LEU A 405 -6.55 -11.38 -2.42
N SER A 406 -6.98 -11.86 -3.59
CA SER A 406 -6.10 -12.48 -4.57
C SER A 406 -6.25 -11.76 -5.91
N HIS A 407 -5.15 -11.24 -6.43
CA HIS A 407 -5.09 -10.52 -7.69
C HIS A 407 -4.07 -11.16 -8.64
N ARG A 408 -4.50 -11.52 -9.86
CA ARG A 408 -3.65 -12.04 -10.95
C ARG A 408 -3.89 -11.24 -12.24
N PRO A 409 -3.28 -10.05 -12.36
CA PRO A 409 -3.26 -9.18 -13.54
C PRO A 409 -3.13 -9.85 -14.91
N GLN A 410 -2.22 -10.82 -15.04
CA GLN A 410 -1.93 -11.56 -16.28
C GLN A 410 -3.17 -12.22 -16.90
N VAL A 411 -4.19 -12.51 -16.07
CA VAL A 411 -5.49 -13.04 -16.52
C VAL A 411 -6.69 -12.20 -16.03
N GLY A 412 -6.43 -11.08 -15.38
CA GLY A 412 -7.42 -10.19 -14.76
C GLY A 412 -8.19 -10.81 -13.59
N TYR A 413 -7.65 -11.84 -12.93
CA TYR A 413 -8.35 -12.50 -11.81
C TYR A 413 -8.37 -11.59 -10.59
N ILE A 414 -9.55 -11.34 -10.03
CA ILE A 414 -9.72 -10.68 -8.75
C ILE A 414 -10.66 -11.52 -7.90
N ARG A 415 -10.29 -11.74 -6.63
CA ARG A 415 -11.21 -12.30 -5.63
C ARG A 415 -10.99 -11.69 -4.26
N VAL A 416 -12.08 -11.29 -3.62
CA VAL A 416 -12.10 -10.73 -2.28
C VAL A 416 -12.98 -11.62 -1.39
N LYS A 417 -12.42 -12.04 -0.26
CA LYS A 417 -13.15 -12.73 0.81
C LYS A 417 -13.10 -11.88 2.08
N LEU A 418 -14.16 -11.96 2.87
CA LEU A 418 -14.26 -11.27 4.14
C LEU A 418 -14.72 -12.24 5.23
N TYR A 419 -14.10 -12.17 6.40
CA TYR A 419 -14.38 -13.02 7.54
C TYR A 419 -14.72 -12.20 8.77
N GLU A 420 -15.70 -12.65 9.55
CA GLU A 420 -16.01 -12.16 10.89
C GLU A 420 -15.63 -13.28 11.88
N GLY A 421 -14.56 -13.08 12.65
CA GLY A 421 -13.91 -14.18 13.36
C GLY A 421 -13.45 -15.27 12.38
N THR A 422 -13.95 -16.50 12.55
CA THR A 422 -13.65 -17.63 11.65
C THR A 422 -14.69 -17.84 10.54
N GLU A 423 -15.80 -17.11 10.56
CA GLU A 423 -16.90 -17.30 9.61
C GLU A 423 -16.67 -16.42 8.38
N MET A 424 -16.67 -17.03 7.19
CA MET A 424 -16.66 -16.26 5.93
C MET A 424 -18.01 -15.61 5.74
N VAL A 425 -18.03 -14.28 5.79
CA VAL A 425 -19.26 -13.49 5.67
C VAL A 425 -19.50 -13.06 4.22
N ALA A 426 -18.46 -12.71 3.45
CA ALA A 426 -18.59 -12.35 2.04
C ALA A 426 -17.54 -13.04 1.15
N ASP A 427 -17.91 -13.33 -0.10
CA ASP A 427 -17.02 -13.82 -1.15
C ASP A 427 -17.48 -13.21 -2.48
N SER A 428 -16.58 -12.49 -3.15
CA SER A 428 -16.86 -11.93 -4.48
C SER A 428 -17.02 -13.01 -5.55
N ASN A 429 -16.55 -14.23 -5.27
CA ASN A 429 -16.17 -15.23 -6.26
C ASN A 429 -15.14 -14.63 -7.25
N VAL A 430 -14.96 -15.29 -8.38
CA VAL A 430 -14.07 -14.82 -9.45
C VAL A 430 -14.69 -13.59 -10.13
N VAL A 431 -14.02 -12.47 -10.00
CA VAL A 431 -14.22 -11.25 -10.79
C VAL A 431 -13.11 -11.21 -11.85
N ILE A 432 -13.45 -10.81 -13.08
CA ILE A 432 -12.47 -10.66 -14.16
C ILE A 432 -12.49 -9.21 -14.63
N ASP A 433 -11.38 -8.51 -14.43
CA ASP A 433 -11.15 -7.16 -14.92
C ASP A 433 -9.65 -6.96 -15.22
N THR A 434 -9.31 -6.20 -16.26
CA THR A 434 -7.92 -6.02 -16.72
C THR A 434 -7.58 -4.54 -16.91
N THR A 435 -8.26 -3.67 -16.16
CA THR A 435 -8.12 -2.22 -16.30
C THR A 435 -6.75 -1.73 -15.79
N MET A 436 -6.26 -2.30 -14.69
CA MET A 436 -4.91 -2.10 -14.17
C MET A 436 -4.22 -3.46 -14.12
N ARG A 437 -3.01 -3.58 -14.68
CA ARG A 437 -2.28 -4.85 -14.79
C ARG A 437 -1.17 -5.05 -13.78
N GLY A 438 -1.47 -4.69 -12.54
CA GLY A 438 -0.54 -4.73 -11.43
C GLY A 438 -0.49 -3.37 -10.78
N GLY A 439 0.51 -3.15 -9.93
CA GLY A 439 0.75 -1.88 -9.26
C GLY A 439 0.78 -2.02 -7.74
N ARG A 440 0.66 -0.89 -7.06
CA ARG A 440 0.92 -0.76 -5.62
C ARG A 440 -0.30 -1.11 -4.77
N LEU A 441 -0.05 -1.34 -3.47
CA LEU A 441 -1.05 -1.64 -2.46
C LEU A 441 -1.23 -0.46 -1.50
N GLY A 442 -2.36 -0.40 -0.82
CA GLY A 442 -2.59 0.63 0.19
C GLY A 442 -3.91 0.51 0.92
N VAL A 443 -4.16 1.47 1.81
CA VAL A 443 -5.41 1.60 2.56
C VAL A 443 -6.20 2.83 2.11
N PHE A 444 -7.52 2.81 2.30
CA PHE A 444 -8.42 3.86 1.84
C PHE A 444 -9.39 4.26 2.95
N CYS A 445 -9.54 5.57 3.17
CA CYS A 445 -10.59 6.14 4.01
C CYS A 445 -11.37 7.22 3.26
N PHE A 446 -12.63 7.40 3.63
CA PHE A 446 -13.42 8.54 3.18
C PHE A 446 -14.49 8.86 4.23
N SER A 447 -14.28 9.97 4.95
CA SER A 447 -15.20 10.53 5.96
C SER A 447 -15.41 9.63 7.20
N GLN A 448 -14.45 8.76 7.52
CA GLN A 448 -14.52 7.88 8.69
C GLN A 448 -13.23 7.98 9.51
N GLU A 449 -13.38 8.23 10.81
CA GLU A 449 -12.29 8.31 11.79
C GLU A 449 -12.05 6.99 12.52
N ASN A 450 -10.89 6.87 13.17
CA ASN A 450 -10.49 5.76 14.05
C ASN A 450 -10.56 4.39 13.37
N ILE A 451 -10.08 4.33 12.13
CA ILE A 451 -9.95 3.09 11.37
C ILE A 451 -8.59 2.45 11.68
N ILE A 452 -8.59 1.14 11.86
CA ILE A 452 -7.40 0.32 12.08
C ILE A 452 -7.36 -0.75 10.98
N TRP A 453 -6.24 -0.78 10.28
CA TRP A 453 -5.84 -1.86 9.38
C TRP A 453 -4.67 -2.60 10.03
N SER A 454 -4.97 -3.69 10.74
CA SER A 454 -3.98 -4.41 11.54
C SER A 454 -3.57 -5.74 10.92
N ASN A 455 -2.36 -6.20 11.26
CA ASN A 455 -1.79 -7.45 10.78
C ASN A 455 -1.91 -7.57 9.26
N LEU A 456 -1.52 -6.48 8.58
CA LEU A 456 -1.37 -6.38 7.14
C LEU A 456 -0.29 -7.37 6.69
N ARG A 457 -0.59 -8.10 5.61
CA ARG A 457 0.33 -9.04 4.98
C ARG A 457 0.08 -9.05 3.48
N TYR A 458 1.12 -8.86 2.70
CA TYR A 458 1.12 -9.19 1.28
C TYR A 458 2.10 -10.31 0.99
N ARG A 459 1.90 -10.98 -0.15
CA ARG A 459 2.81 -11.99 -0.69
C ARG A 459 2.79 -11.92 -2.21
N CYS A 460 3.97 -11.92 -2.85
CA CYS A 460 4.06 -12.11 -4.29
C CYS A 460 3.51 -13.49 -4.66
N ASN A 461 2.60 -13.53 -5.63
CA ASN A 461 2.00 -14.77 -6.07
C ASN A 461 1.40 -14.62 -7.47
N ASP A 462 2.09 -15.16 -8.47
CA ASP A 462 1.63 -15.20 -9.86
C ASP A 462 0.90 -16.50 -10.23
N THR A 463 0.81 -17.45 -9.30
CA THR A 463 0.11 -18.70 -9.56
C THR A 463 -1.40 -18.44 -9.67
N VAL A 464 -1.95 -18.64 -10.87
CA VAL A 464 -3.37 -18.46 -11.13
C VAL A 464 -4.21 -19.51 -10.38
N PRO A 465 -5.19 -19.11 -9.54
CA PRO A 465 -6.02 -20.04 -8.78
C PRO A 465 -6.82 -21.03 -9.64
N GLU A 466 -6.99 -22.27 -9.17
CA GLU A 466 -7.66 -23.35 -9.91
C GLU A 466 -9.11 -23.04 -10.30
N ASP A 467 -9.81 -22.24 -9.48
CA ASP A 467 -11.19 -21.86 -9.72
C ASP A 467 -11.37 -20.91 -10.91
N PHE A 468 -10.31 -20.24 -11.36
CA PHE A 468 -10.31 -19.45 -12.60
C PHE A 468 -10.65 -20.32 -13.81
N SER A 469 -9.98 -21.48 -13.94
CA SER A 469 -10.22 -22.42 -15.05
C SER A 469 -11.66 -22.95 -15.05
N THR A 470 -12.23 -23.14 -13.86
CA THR A 470 -13.61 -23.60 -13.69
C THR A 470 -14.60 -22.50 -14.08
N HIS A 471 -14.39 -21.27 -13.60
CA HIS A 471 -15.21 -20.12 -13.92
C HIS A 471 -15.21 -19.83 -15.44
N ARG A 472 -14.03 -19.80 -16.06
CA ARG A 472 -13.88 -19.59 -17.51
C ARG A 472 -14.66 -20.61 -18.33
N LYS A 473 -14.65 -21.89 -17.93
CA LYS A 473 -15.45 -22.94 -18.58
C LYS A 473 -16.95 -22.68 -18.46
N GLN A 474 -17.43 -22.26 -17.28
CA GLN A 474 -18.84 -21.93 -17.05
C GLN A 474 -19.29 -20.77 -17.94
N VAL A 475 -18.56 -19.66 -17.96
CA VAL A 475 -18.89 -18.49 -18.80
C VAL A 475 -18.95 -18.88 -20.29
N LEU A 476 -17.97 -19.65 -20.79
CA LEU A 476 -17.95 -20.12 -22.18
C LEU A 476 -19.11 -21.06 -22.52
N MET A 477 -19.67 -21.78 -21.55
CA MET A 477 -20.88 -22.59 -21.77
C MET A 477 -22.14 -21.71 -21.92
N TYR A 478 -22.24 -20.60 -21.18
CA TYR A 478 -23.38 -19.69 -21.26
C TYR A 478 -23.38 -18.83 -22.54
N ILE A 479 -22.22 -18.57 -23.15
CA ILE A 479 -22.11 -17.82 -24.43
C ILE A 479 -22.53 -18.68 -25.65
N LYS A 480 -22.58 -20.02 -25.50
CA LYS A 480 -22.92 -20.95 -26.60
C LYS A 480 -24.43 -21.22 -26.78
N VAL A 481 -25.33 -20.34 -26.32
CA VAL A 481 -26.79 -20.49 -26.46
C VAL A 481 -27.38 -19.48 -27.43
#